data_AF-A0A6M3X4P6-F1
#
_entry.id   AF-A0A6M3X4P6-F1
#
_cell.length_a   1.000
_cell.length_b   1.000
_cell.length_c   1.000
_cell.angle_alpha   90.00
_cell.angle_beta   90.00
_cell.angle_gamma   90.00
#
_symmetry.space_group_name_H-M   'P 1'
#
loop_
_entity.id
_entity.type
_entity.pdbx_description
1 polymer ?
#
loop_
_entity_poly.entity_id
_entity_poly.type
_entity_poly.pdbx_seq_one_letter_code
_entity_poly.pdbx_strand_id
1 'polypeptide(L)'
;NGGAAPKVTFDASGNVGIGTVNPLATFHDNGTAMFGAGTGASLTDSSLVVNYSTGSPVLNWYGTDGDTYNMGISTADAATFNGASGGYSFDGAITSTSNISTWDSLTVRKEKSQLADSLGVITLATGVAGWGEVMAGDNQEWASFRFSSDGTVTLIANTANVTTTVNTVDKLNIYDAGTGVVIQNNLGASKKVAININYFIP
;
A
#
# COMPACT_ATOMS: atom_id res chain seq x y z
N ASN A 1 -24.92 -10.46 56.49
CA ASN A 1 -24.30 -9.61 55.45
C ASN A 1 -23.29 -10.44 54.66
N GLY A 2 -23.77 -11.14 53.61
CA GLY A 2 -22.87 -11.73 52.62
C GLY A 2 -22.33 -10.60 51.76
N GLY A 3 -21.03 -10.30 51.90
CA GLY A 3 -20.38 -9.20 51.18
C GLY A 3 -20.39 -9.46 49.69
N ALA A 4 -21.10 -8.63 48.92
CA ALA A 4 -20.91 -8.60 47.47
C ALA A 4 -19.44 -8.29 47.17
N ALA A 5 -18.87 -8.96 46.16
CA ALA A 5 -17.53 -8.65 45.69
C ALA A 5 -17.41 -7.13 45.45
N PRO A 6 -16.33 -6.47 45.92
CA PRO A 6 -16.14 -5.05 45.71
C PRO A 6 -16.24 -4.72 44.22
N LYS A 7 -17.15 -3.80 43.89
CA LYS A 7 -17.33 -3.33 42.52
C LYS A 7 -16.19 -2.40 42.10
N VAL A 8 -15.68 -1.62 43.06
CA VAL A 8 -14.50 -0.77 42.92
C VAL A 8 -13.67 -0.90 44.19
N THR A 9 -12.36 -1.02 44.02
CA THR A 9 -11.35 -1.09 45.08
C THR A 9 -10.37 0.05 44.91
N PHE A 10 -10.09 0.76 46.00
CA PHE A 10 -8.94 1.66 46.09
C PHE A 10 -7.97 1.01 47.08
N ASP A 11 -6.79 0.61 46.62
CA ASP A 11 -5.81 -0.01 47.50
C ASP A 11 -4.92 1.02 48.22
N ALA A 12 -4.18 0.58 49.24
CA ALA A 12 -3.29 1.44 50.00
C ALA A 12 -2.08 1.96 49.19
N SER A 13 -1.83 1.40 48.01
CA SER A 13 -0.79 1.82 47.07
C SER A 13 -1.28 2.87 46.06
N GLY A 14 -2.55 3.24 46.11
CA GLY A 14 -3.15 4.25 45.23
C GLY A 14 -3.65 3.68 43.91
N ASN A 15 -3.71 2.36 43.76
CA ASN A 15 -4.29 1.74 42.57
C ASN A 15 -5.82 1.69 42.66
N VAL A 16 -6.46 1.78 41.49
CA VAL A 16 -7.90 1.65 41.33
C VAL A 16 -8.21 0.34 40.62
N GLY A 17 -8.93 -0.56 41.29
CA GLY A 17 -9.44 -1.81 40.74
C GLY A 17 -10.94 -1.73 40.49
N ILE A 18 -11.43 -2.16 39.33
CA ILE A 18 -12.86 -2.37 39.06
C ILE A 18 -13.07 -3.87 38.87
N GLY A 19 -14.00 -4.46 39.61
CA GLY A 19 -14.24 -5.92 39.59
C GLY A 19 -13.09 -6.78 40.16
N THR A 20 -12.13 -6.17 40.86
CA THR A 20 -11.01 -6.84 41.52
C THR A 20 -10.70 -6.19 42.88
N VAL A 21 -10.23 -7.00 43.83
CA VAL A 21 -9.81 -6.55 45.18
C VAL A 21 -8.29 -6.39 45.32
N ASN A 22 -7.54 -6.92 44.35
CA ASN A 22 -6.08 -6.86 44.31
C ASN A 22 -5.66 -6.32 42.93
N PRO A 23 -5.76 -5.01 42.68
CA PRO A 23 -5.33 -4.42 41.40
C PRO A 23 -3.83 -4.66 41.16
N LEU A 24 -3.44 -4.91 39.91
CA LEU A 24 -2.05 -5.22 39.52
C LEU A 24 -1.38 -4.05 38.77
N ALA A 25 -2.13 -2.97 38.54
CA ALA A 25 -1.69 -1.75 37.87
C ALA A 25 -2.44 -0.56 38.46
N THR A 26 -1.96 0.65 38.20
CA THR A 26 -2.57 1.91 38.69
C THR A 26 -4.06 2.00 38.38
N PHE A 27 -4.47 1.51 37.21
CA PHE A 27 -5.87 1.25 36.88
C PHE A 27 -5.99 -0.19 36.36
N HIS A 28 -6.80 -1.02 37.04
CA HIS A 28 -7.04 -2.41 36.67
C HIS A 28 -8.56 -2.67 36.60
N ASP A 29 -9.07 -2.83 35.39
CA ASP A 29 -10.43 -3.34 35.18
C ASP A 29 -10.39 -4.85 34.91
N ASN A 30 -11.12 -5.62 35.70
CA ASN A 30 -11.28 -7.07 35.54
C ASN A 30 -12.56 -7.34 34.71
N GLY A 31 -12.60 -6.80 33.50
CA GLY A 31 -13.78 -6.75 32.65
C GLY A 31 -13.56 -6.03 31.32
N THR A 32 -14.56 -5.26 30.91
CA THR A 32 -14.51 -4.42 29.70
C THR A 32 -14.63 -2.95 30.07
N ALA A 33 -13.62 -2.16 29.73
CA ALA A 33 -13.66 -0.72 29.84
C ALA A 33 -14.28 -0.09 28.57
N MET A 34 -15.30 0.74 28.74
CA MET A 34 -15.88 1.53 27.66
C MET A 34 -15.52 3.02 27.85
N PHE A 35 -14.93 3.63 26.83
CA PHE A 35 -14.67 5.07 26.77
C PHE A 35 -15.59 5.70 25.72
N GLY A 36 -16.54 6.52 26.16
CA GLY A 36 -17.49 7.20 25.29
C GLY A 36 -17.54 8.70 25.61
N ALA A 37 -17.86 9.51 24.61
CA ALA A 37 -18.21 10.91 24.85
C ALA A 37 -19.53 10.96 25.66
N GLY A 38 -19.55 11.72 26.75
CA GLY A 38 -20.72 11.83 27.62
C GLY A 38 -21.95 12.37 26.86
N THR A 39 -23.16 12.06 27.34
CA THR A 39 -24.41 12.62 26.78
C THR A 39 -24.40 14.14 26.88
N GLY A 40 -24.15 14.81 25.76
CA GLY A 40 -24.09 16.27 25.65
C GLY A 40 -22.71 16.84 25.28
N ALA A 41 -21.66 16.01 25.20
CA ALA A 41 -20.44 16.40 24.54
C ALA A 41 -20.65 16.29 23.01
N SER A 42 -20.22 17.31 22.27
CA SER A 42 -20.25 17.29 20.80
C SER A 42 -19.53 16.03 20.31
N LEU A 43 -20.12 15.29 19.38
CA LEU A 43 -19.54 14.09 18.74
C LEU A 43 -18.24 14.38 17.95
N THR A 44 -17.68 15.57 18.11
CA THR A 44 -16.49 16.09 17.45
C THR A 44 -15.23 15.99 18.31
N ASP A 45 -15.30 15.36 19.49
CA ASP A 45 -14.18 15.25 20.44
C ASP A 45 -13.70 13.79 20.59
N SER A 46 -12.43 13.62 20.95
CA SER A 46 -11.77 12.31 21.08
C SER A 46 -12.28 11.57 22.32
N SER A 47 -12.83 10.36 22.15
CA SER A 47 -13.32 9.55 23.27
C SER A 47 -12.20 8.91 24.11
N LEU A 48 -11.02 8.74 23.52
CA LEU A 48 -9.82 8.24 24.18
C LEU A 48 -8.60 9.03 23.67
N VAL A 49 -7.95 9.75 24.57
CA VAL A 49 -6.69 10.45 24.30
C VAL A 49 -5.62 9.87 25.22
N VAL A 50 -4.60 9.25 24.63
CA VAL A 50 -3.43 8.74 25.36
C VAL A 50 -2.30 9.76 25.23
N ASN A 51 -2.26 10.70 26.18
CA ASN A 51 -1.18 11.70 26.30
C ASN A 51 -0.16 11.26 27.34
N TYR A 52 1.12 11.56 27.09
CA TYR A 52 2.19 11.26 28.03
C TYR A 52 3.27 12.36 27.91
N SER A 53 3.92 12.72 29.02
CA SER A 53 4.85 13.85 29.08
C SER A 53 6.33 13.49 28.85
N THR A 54 6.68 12.20 28.91
CA THR A 54 8.05 11.68 28.73
C THR A 54 8.03 10.20 28.29
N GLY A 55 8.80 9.80 27.27
CA GLY A 55 8.90 8.39 26.80
C GLY A 55 8.42 8.18 25.36
N SER A 56 7.86 7.01 25.04
CA SER A 56 7.08 6.76 23.83
C SER A 56 5.76 6.14 24.27
N PRO A 57 4.58 6.68 23.89
CA PRO A 57 3.33 6.05 24.28
C PRO A 57 3.22 4.78 23.45
N VAL A 58 3.04 3.65 24.11
CA VAL A 58 2.78 2.42 23.39
C VAL A 58 1.33 2.06 23.63
N LEU A 59 0.49 2.36 22.63
CA LEU A 59 -0.84 1.79 22.57
C LEU A 59 -0.74 0.43 21.89
N ASN A 60 -0.67 -0.62 22.70
CA ASN A 60 -0.64 -1.99 22.22
C ASN A 60 -2.06 -2.54 22.11
N TRP A 61 -2.42 -3.02 20.93
CA TRP A 61 -3.65 -3.76 20.70
C TRP A 61 -3.30 -5.24 20.52
N TYR A 62 -3.68 -6.07 21.48
CA TYR A 62 -3.45 -7.52 21.41
C TYR A 62 -4.75 -8.24 21.04
N GLY A 63 -4.69 -9.16 20.08
CA GLY A 63 -5.68 -10.24 19.93
C GLY A 63 -5.08 -11.53 20.47
N THR A 64 -5.79 -12.24 21.34
CA THR A 64 -5.20 -13.36 22.10
C THR A 64 -5.20 -14.71 21.37
N ASP A 65 -5.81 -14.82 20.19
CA ASP A 65 -6.12 -16.12 19.56
C ASP A 65 -6.41 -16.06 18.04
N GLY A 66 -5.87 -15.06 17.32
CA GLY A 66 -6.12 -14.89 15.88
C GLY A 66 -7.26 -13.93 15.55
N ASP A 67 -7.78 -13.24 16.56
CA ASP A 67 -8.76 -12.16 16.40
C ASP A 67 -8.23 -11.00 15.55
N THR A 68 -9.13 -10.47 14.72
CA THR A 68 -8.87 -9.27 13.91
C THR A 68 -9.12 -8.03 14.77
N TYR A 69 -8.11 -7.19 14.92
CA TYR A 69 -8.28 -5.85 15.49
C TYR A 69 -8.76 -4.88 14.40
N ASN A 70 -9.91 -4.24 14.63
CA ASN A 70 -10.51 -3.28 13.69
C ASN A 70 -10.33 -1.85 14.22
N MET A 71 -9.59 -1.01 13.50
CA MET A 71 -9.62 0.45 13.67
C MET A 71 -10.54 1.07 12.62
N GLY A 72 -11.70 1.56 13.05
CA GLY A 72 -12.57 2.36 12.21
C GLY A 72 -12.09 3.81 12.14
N ILE A 73 -11.91 4.33 10.93
CA ILE A 73 -11.66 5.75 10.66
C ILE A 73 -12.75 6.18 9.69
N SER A 74 -13.49 7.23 10.02
CA SER A 74 -14.58 7.69 9.15
C SER A 74 -14.04 8.30 7.85
N THR A 75 -14.89 8.47 6.85
CA THR A 75 -14.49 9.12 5.58
C THR A 75 -14.13 10.61 5.73
N ALA A 76 -14.40 11.21 6.90
CA ALA A 76 -14.03 12.58 7.22
C ALA A 76 -12.72 12.68 8.02
N ASP A 77 -12.19 11.55 8.51
CA ASP A 77 -11.05 11.51 9.43
C ASP A 77 -9.81 10.90 8.77
N ALA A 78 -8.64 11.16 9.36
CA ALA A 78 -7.38 10.61 8.92
C ALA A 78 -6.67 9.87 10.07
N ALA A 79 -6.19 8.66 9.81
CA ALA A 79 -5.13 8.08 10.63
C ALA A 79 -3.79 8.66 10.18
N THR A 80 -3.27 9.59 10.98
CA THR A 80 -1.97 10.19 10.72
C THR A 80 -0.90 9.43 11.50
N PHE A 81 0.00 8.77 10.78
CA PHE A 81 1.22 8.23 11.33
C PHE A 81 2.29 9.33 11.18
N ASN A 82 2.53 10.12 12.24
CA ASN A 82 3.62 11.09 12.32
C ASN A 82 4.89 10.51 12.99
N GLY A 83 5.83 10.05 12.18
CA GLY A 83 7.11 9.54 12.65
C GLY A 83 8.09 10.69 12.83
N ALA A 84 9.06 10.56 13.74
CA ALA A 84 10.29 11.34 13.63
C ALA A 84 10.97 11.03 12.28
N SER A 85 12.10 11.67 11.98
CA SER A 85 12.86 11.58 10.72
C SER A 85 13.18 10.17 10.17
N GLY A 86 12.85 9.09 10.90
CA GLY A 86 12.99 7.68 10.49
C GLY A 86 11.74 6.99 9.94
N GLY A 87 10.58 7.65 9.86
CA GLY A 87 9.37 7.06 9.26
C GLY A 87 8.78 5.88 10.05
N TYR A 88 8.12 4.96 9.33
CA TYR A 88 7.44 3.79 9.90
C TYR A 88 7.94 2.50 9.28
N SER A 89 8.20 1.50 10.10
CA SER A 89 8.48 0.14 9.67
C SER A 89 7.30 -0.75 10.01
N PHE A 90 6.75 -1.43 9.00
CA PHE A 90 5.80 -2.52 9.20
C PHE A 90 6.60 -3.83 9.06
N ASP A 91 6.56 -4.68 10.08
CA ASP A 91 7.27 -5.97 10.12
C ASP A 91 6.58 -7.06 9.28
N GLY A 92 5.43 -6.75 8.67
CA GLY A 92 4.64 -7.62 7.80
C GLY A 92 4.01 -6.89 6.61
N ALA A 93 3.31 -7.65 5.76
CA ALA A 93 2.64 -7.13 4.58
C ALA A 93 1.44 -6.25 4.95
N ILE A 94 1.38 -5.04 4.37
CA ILE A 94 0.17 -4.22 4.40
C ILE A 94 -0.80 -4.79 3.36
N THR A 95 -1.83 -5.49 3.83
CA THR A 95 -2.88 -6.03 2.96
C THR A 95 -4.06 -5.06 2.96
N SER A 96 -4.35 -4.46 1.82
CA SER A 96 -5.54 -3.62 1.65
C SER A 96 -6.53 -4.31 0.73
N THR A 97 -7.81 -4.27 1.11
CA THR A 97 -8.93 -4.72 0.26
C THR A 97 -9.35 -3.65 -0.75
N SER A 98 -8.70 -2.49 -0.75
CA SER A 98 -8.94 -1.32 -1.61
C SER A 98 -7.64 -0.58 -1.94
N ASN A 99 -7.71 0.51 -2.71
CA ASN A 99 -6.51 1.22 -3.20
C ASN A 99 -5.68 1.81 -2.05
N ILE A 100 -4.36 1.56 -2.05
CA ILE A 100 -3.36 2.29 -1.23
C ILE A 100 -2.78 3.39 -2.13
N SER A 101 -2.85 4.66 -1.73
CA SER A 101 -2.27 5.79 -2.47
C SER A 101 -0.93 6.20 -1.87
N THR A 102 0.20 5.78 -2.46
CA THR A 102 1.55 6.18 -2.04
C THR A 102 1.99 7.46 -2.74
N TRP A 103 2.31 8.51 -1.99
CA TRP A 103 2.86 9.79 -2.49
C TRP A 103 4.39 9.71 -2.75
N ASP A 104 4.83 8.70 -3.51
CA ASP A 104 6.04 8.84 -4.32
C ASP A 104 5.57 8.71 -5.77
N SER A 105 5.82 9.74 -6.57
CA SER A 105 5.37 9.83 -7.97
C SER A 105 5.80 8.63 -8.84
N LEU A 106 6.73 7.80 -8.36
CA LEU A 106 7.18 6.59 -9.02
C LEU A 106 6.11 5.48 -9.00
N THR A 107 5.46 5.29 -10.14
CA THR A 107 4.57 4.16 -10.39
C THR A 107 5.33 3.00 -11.02
N VAL A 108 5.17 1.80 -10.45
CA VAL A 108 5.73 0.54 -10.98
C VAL A 108 4.60 -0.35 -11.53
N ARG A 109 4.59 -0.60 -12.84
CA ARG A 109 3.66 -1.53 -13.52
C ARG A 109 4.41 -2.80 -13.92
N LYS A 110 4.03 -3.93 -13.33
CA LYS A 110 4.48 -5.28 -13.71
C LYS A 110 3.30 -6.07 -14.28
N GLU A 111 3.42 -6.58 -15.49
CA GLU A 111 2.34 -7.31 -16.18
C GLU A 111 2.91 -8.46 -17.02
N LYS A 112 2.12 -9.53 -17.19
CA LYS A 112 2.37 -10.60 -18.16
C LYS A 112 1.09 -10.88 -18.94
N SER A 113 1.13 -10.71 -20.26
CA SER A 113 -0.04 -10.79 -21.15
C SER A 113 0.24 -11.65 -22.39
N GLN A 114 -0.76 -12.38 -22.86
CA GLN A 114 -0.69 -13.12 -24.13
C GLN A 114 -1.11 -12.17 -25.26
N LEU A 115 -0.17 -11.72 -26.08
CA LEU A 115 -0.45 -10.79 -27.17
C LEU A 115 -0.56 -11.56 -28.49
N ALA A 116 -1.68 -11.41 -29.18
CA ALA A 116 -1.85 -11.91 -30.54
C ALA A 116 -0.85 -11.26 -31.50
N ASP A 117 -0.50 -11.97 -32.57
CA ASP A 117 0.38 -11.42 -33.60
C ASP A 117 -0.31 -10.27 -34.36
N SER A 118 0.45 -9.23 -34.69
CA SER A 118 0.06 -8.01 -35.40
C SER A 118 -1.06 -7.16 -34.77
N LEU A 119 -1.84 -7.70 -33.84
CA LEU A 119 -3.02 -7.07 -33.24
C LEU A 119 -2.90 -6.90 -31.71
N GLY A 120 -2.01 -7.64 -31.06
CA GLY A 120 -1.82 -7.58 -29.61
C GLY A 120 -0.88 -6.44 -29.20
N VAL A 121 -1.38 -5.52 -28.38
CA VAL A 121 -0.63 -4.36 -27.88
C VAL A 121 -0.74 -4.21 -26.36
N ILE A 122 0.30 -3.63 -25.75
CA ILE A 122 0.29 -3.05 -24.42
C ILE A 122 0.57 -1.56 -24.57
N THR A 123 -0.37 -0.72 -24.17
CA THR A 123 -0.19 0.74 -24.15
C THR A 123 0.25 1.18 -22.76
N LEU A 124 1.34 1.94 -22.69
CA LEU A 124 1.82 2.56 -21.45
C LEU A 124 1.03 3.84 -21.16
N ALA A 125 1.13 4.34 -19.93
CA ALA A 125 0.48 5.60 -19.57
C ALA A 125 0.98 6.74 -20.48
N THR A 126 0.07 7.65 -20.83
CA THR A 126 0.36 8.81 -21.69
C THR A 126 0.83 10.01 -20.87
N GLY A 127 1.65 10.88 -21.46
CA GLY A 127 2.11 12.11 -20.80
C GLY A 127 3.07 11.89 -19.63
N VAL A 128 3.62 10.69 -19.47
CA VAL A 128 4.55 10.32 -18.39
C VAL A 128 5.91 9.93 -18.96
N ALA A 129 6.97 10.15 -18.18
CA ALA A 129 8.33 9.74 -18.52
C ALA A 129 8.79 8.61 -17.59
N GLY A 130 9.61 7.70 -18.10
CA GLY A 130 10.02 6.52 -17.35
C GLY A 130 11.05 5.64 -18.05
N TRP A 131 11.20 4.45 -17.48
CA TRP A 131 12.05 3.39 -18.01
C TRP A 131 11.42 2.04 -17.76
N GLY A 132 11.82 1.03 -18.52
CA GLY A 132 11.30 -0.30 -18.30
C GLY A 132 12.02 -1.38 -19.08
N GLU A 133 11.56 -2.59 -18.80
CA GLU A 133 12.01 -3.82 -19.43
C GLU A 133 10.80 -4.55 -20.01
N VAL A 134 11.01 -5.20 -21.16
CA VAL A 134 10.02 -6.06 -21.81
C VAL A 134 10.69 -7.34 -22.30
N MET A 135 9.99 -8.46 -22.18
CA MET A 135 10.36 -9.73 -22.83
C MET A 135 9.16 -10.36 -23.52
N ALA A 136 9.37 -11.04 -24.64
CA ALA A 136 8.39 -11.81 -25.38
C ALA A 136 8.83 -13.27 -25.54
N GLY A 137 7.87 -14.20 -25.44
CA GLY A 137 8.11 -15.62 -25.71
C GLY A 137 9.00 -16.32 -24.69
N ASP A 138 9.01 -15.88 -23.43
CA ASP A 138 9.91 -16.37 -22.37
C ASP A 138 11.39 -16.10 -22.68
N ASN A 139 11.71 -14.81 -22.83
CA ASN A 139 13.05 -14.29 -23.15
C ASN A 139 13.59 -14.65 -24.55
N GLN A 140 12.72 -14.99 -25.51
CA GLN A 140 13.10 -15.14 -26.92
C GLN A 140 13.52 -13.79 -27.51
N GLU A 141 12.75 -12.74 -27.20
CA GLU A 141 13.07 -11.37 -27.54
C GLU A 141 12.92 -10.50 -26.29
N TRP A 142 13.83 -9.55 -26.07
CA TRP A 142 13.77 -8.66 -24.91
C TRP A 142 14.39 -7.30 -25.21
N ALA A 143 13.97 -6.31 -24.43
CA ALA A 143 14.61 -5.00 -24.42
C ALA A 143 14.51 -4.29 -23.06
N SER A 144 15.51 -3.48 -22.79
CA SER A 144 15.49 -2.40 -21.80
C SER A 144 15.42 -1.07 -22.53
N PHE A 145 14.55 -0.17 -22.09
CA PHE A 145 14.28 1.09 -22.79
C PHE A 145 13.92 2.23 -21.82
N ARG A 146 14.06 3.46 -22.33
CA ARG A 146 13.54 4.68 -21.71
C ARG A 146 12.47 5.28 -22.61
N PHE A 147 11.59 6.06 -22.00
CA PHE A 147 10.62 6.87 -22.72
C PHE A 147 10.37 8.21 -22.05
N SER A 148 10.06 9.21 -22.85
CA SER A 148 9.67 10.55 -22.41
C SER A 148 8.15 10.74 -22.46
N SER A 149 7.67 11.83 -21.85
CA SER A 149 6.26 12.19 -21.80
C SER A 149 5.63 12.49 -23.16
N ASP A 150 6.44 12.76 -24.18
CA ASP A 150 6.01 12.90 -25.58
C ASP A 150 5.87 11.55 -26.30
N GLY A 151 6.21 10.43 -25.67
CA GLY A 151 6.15 9.09 -26.25
C GLY A 151 7.43 8.62 -26.92
N THR A 152 8.47 9.46 -27.05
CA THR A 152 9.75 9.06 -27.67
C THR A 152 10.35 7.85 -26.93
N VAL A 153 10.70 6.79 -27.66
CA VAL A 153 11.33 5.58 -27.12
C VAL A 153 12.81 5.54 -27.46
N THR A 154 13.65 5.27 -26.46
CA THR A 154 15.08 4.99 -26.63
C THR A 154 15.41 3.60 -26.12
N LEU A 155 15.89 2.71 -27.00
CA LEU A 155 16.39 1.39 -26.60
C LEU A 155 17.76 1.55 -25.93
N ILE A 156 17.96 0.89 -24.79
CA ILE A 156 19.23 0.84 -24.07
C ILE A 156 19.98 -0.45 -24.46
N ALA A 157 19.27 -1.57 -24.43
CA ALA A 157 19.77 -2.88 -24.81
C ALA A 157 18.61 -3.73 -25.31
N ASN A 158 18.84 -4.54 -26.34
CA ASN A 158 17.80 -5.37 -26.94
C ASN A 158 18.36 -6.53 -27.75
N THR A 159 17.52 -7.53 -28.01
CA THR A 159 17.76 -8.58 -29.00
C THR A 159 17.51 -8.10 -30.42
N ALA A 160 17.94 -8.89 -31.41
CA ALA A 160 17.93 -8.52 -32.82
C ALA A 160 16.51 -8.28 -33.40
N ASN A 161 15.46 -8.84 -32.80
CA ASN A 161 14.09 -8.67 -33.29
C ASN A 161 13.26 -7.70 -32.43
N VAL A 162 13.90 -6.66 -31.90
CA VAL A 162 13.21 -5.50 -31.30
C VAL A 162 13.45 -4.25 -32.13
N THR A 163 12.44 -3.39 -32.25
CA THR A 163 12.52 -2.11 -32.97
C THR A 163 11.65 -1.04 -32.33
N THR A 164 11.98 0.22 -32.57
CA THR A 164 11.12 1.37 -32.22
C THR A 164 10.21 1.81 -33.37
N THR A 165 10.27 1.11 -34.51
CA THR A 165 9.41 1.40 -35.67
C THR A 165 8.10 0.63 -35.58
N VAL A 166 6.98 1.35 -35.67
CA VAL A 166 5.63 0.78 -35.65
C VAL A 166 5.40 -0.25 -36.75
N ASN A 167 4.62 -1.30 -36.44
CA ASN A 167 4.18 -2.34 -37.39
C ASN A 167 5.31 -3.01 -38.21
N THR A 168 6.53 -3.06 -37.69
CA THR A 168 7.62 -3.77 -38.37
C THR A 168 7.36 -5.28 -38.28
N VAL A 169 7.27 -5.94 -39.42
CA VAL A 169 7.03 -7.39 -39.51
C VAL A 169 8.19 -8.15 -38.88
N ASP A 170 7.87 -9.26 -38.20
CA ASP A 170 8.81 -10.15 -37.51
C ASP A 170 9.60 -9.48 -36.37
N LYS A 171 8.99 -8.48 -35.71
CA LYS A 171 9.63 -7.73 -34.61
C LYS A 171 8.70 -7.55 -33.40
N LEU A 172 9.30 -7.39 -32.24
CA LEU A 172 8.69 -6.77 -31.07
C LEU A 172 8.85 -5.25 -31.21
N ASN A 173 7.74 -4.54 -31.39
CA ASN A 173 7.78 -3.09 -31.60
C ASN A 173 7.58 -2.37 -30.26
N ILE A 174 8.43 -1.40 -29.94
CA ILE A 174 8.32 -0.52 -28.77
C ILE A 174 8.39 0.92 -29.27
N TYR A 175 7.25 1.50 -29.60
CA TYR A 175 7.21 2.71 -30.42
C TYR A 175 6.40 3.83 -29.79
N ASP A 176 6.68 5.04 -30.28
CA ASP A 176 5.96 6.25 -29.98
C ASP A 176 4.61 6.27 -30.71
N ALA A 177 3.51 6.37 -29.96
CA ALA A 177 2.15 6.49 -30.48
C ALA A 177 1.61 7.94 -30.41
N GLY A 178 2.49 8.93 -30.24
CA GLY A 178 2.23 10.37 -30.25
C GLY A 178 1.99 10.99 -28.88
N THR A 179 1.30 10.30 -27.97
CA THR A 179 1.11 10.77 -26.58
C THR A 179 1.56 9.74 -25.54
N GLY A 180 2.15 8.63 -25.97
CA GLY A 180 2.54 7.53 -25.11
C GLY A 180 3.26 6.42 -25.88
N VAL A 181 3.61 5.36 -25.18
CA VAL A 181 4.40 4.25 -25.74
C VAL A 181 3.52 3.02 -25.94
N VAL A 182 3.71 2.34 -27.07
CA VAL A 182 3.06 1.06 -27.35
C VAL A 182 4.11 -0.04 -27.51
N ILE A 183 3.85 -1.17 -26.83
CA ILE A 183 4.56 -2.43 -27.01
C ILE A 183 3.64 -3.34 -27.82
N GLN A 184 4.07 -3.77 -29.00
CA GLN A 184 3.28 -4.61 -29.91
C GLN A 184 4.04 -5.89 -30.25
N ASN A 185 3.36 -7.02 -30.15
CA ASN A 185 3.87 -8.28 -30.64
C ASN A 185 3.60 -8.42 -32.15
N ASN A 186 4.65 -8.44 -32.96
CA ASN A 186 4.58 -8.71 -34.40
C ASN A 186 5.59 -9.79 -34.82
N LEU A 187 5.81 -10.78 -33.94
CA LEU A 187 6.81 -11.85 -34.10
C LEU A 187 6.29 -13.08 -34.85
N GLY A 188 5.23 -12.93 -35.66
CA GLY A 188 4.70 -14.00 -36.52
C GLY A 188 3.87 -15.06 -35.77
N ALA A 189 3.62 -14.87 -34.47
CA ALA A 189 2.80 -15.75 -33.65
C ALA A 189 2.36 -15.04 -32.37
N SER A 190 1.32 -15.58 -31.70
CA SER A 190 0.95 -15.09 -30.37
C SER A 190 2.05 -15.42 -29.35
N LYS A 191 2.49 -14.42 -28.56
CA LYS A 191 3.56 -14.57 -27.56
C LYS A 191 3.11 -14.08 -26.19
N LYS A 192 3.64 -14.71 -25.13
CA LYS A 192 3.59 -14.15 -23.77
C LYS A 192 4.56 -12.99 -23.69
N VAL A 193 4.07 -11.80 -23.41
CA VAL A 193 4.84 -10.59 -23.21
C VAL A 193 4.80 -10.21 -21.73
N ALA A 194 5.94 -10.01 -21.11
CA ALA A 194 6.04 -9.55 -19.73
C ALA A 194 6.78 -8.21 -19.67
N ILE A 195 6.30 -7.30 -18.82
CA ILE A 195 6.85 -5.95 -18.66
C ILE A 195 7.13 -5.62 -17.20
N ASN A 196 8.11 -4.74 -17.00
CA ASN A 196 8.43 -4.08 -15.73
C ASN A 196 8.71 -2.60 -16.02
N ILE A 197 7.70 -1.75 -15.82
CA ILE A 197 7.73 -0.33 -16.20
C ILE A 197 7.72 0.53 -14.95
N ASN A 198 8.59 1.53 -14.92
CA ASN A 198 8.74 2.50 -13.84
C ASN A 198 8.55 3.89 -14.46
N TYR A 199 7.63 4.69 -13.93
CA TYR A 199 7.37 6.02 -14.47
C TYR A 199 6.92 7.01 -13.39
N PHE A 200 7.18 8.29 -13.64
CA PHE A 200 6.74 9.36 -12.76
C PHE A 200 5.37 9.88 -13.22
N ILE A 201 4.44 10.02 -12.28
CA ILE A 201 3.21 10.80 -12.47
C ILE A 201 3.50 12.22 -11.92
N PRO A 202 3.49 13.27 -12.76
CA PRO A 202 3.69 14.65 -12.32
C PRO A 202 2.73 15.10 -11.22
#